data_AF-A0A0P7YLL6-F1
#
_entry.id   AF-A0A0P7YLL6-F1
#
_cell.length_a   1.000
_cell.length_b   1.000
_cell.length_c   1.000
_cell.angle_alpha   90.00
_cell.angle_beta   90.00
_cell.angle_gamma   90.00
#
_symmetry.space_group_name_H-M   'P 1'
#
loop_
_entity.id
_entity.type
_entity.pdbx_description
1 polymer ?
#
loop_
_entity_poly.entity_id
_entity_poly.type
_entity_poly.pdbx_seq_one_letter_code
_entity_poly.pdbx_strand_id
1 'polypeptide(L)'
;MRLLTLNFVFQFYAPWCGYCKKLEPVWREVGAELRSSGSPVRVGMIDATAHTGVAAEFAVRGYPTIKLFKGDLSYNYKGPRTKDAIIEFANRVAGPVVRPLPSKQMFEHIMKRHDVLFVYVGGDSTLKDKYIEVASEQIINTYFFSASEEVLPEAVTLNEVPAVVVFKDGAYFVYDGESSKPIAVTCGLSVRSYDAMLGH
;
A
#
# COMPACT_ATOMS: atom_id res chain seq x y z
N MET A 1 -21.27 -18.18 -3.02
CA MET A 1 -20.54 -17.32 -2.05
C MET A 1 -19.08 -17.24 -2.51
N ARG A 2 -18.70 -16.18 -3.24
CA ARG A 2 -17.34 -16.03 -3.80
C ARG A 2 -16.36 -15.74 -2.65
N LEU A 3 -15.55 -16.72 -2.28
CA LEU A 3 -14.46 -16.57 -1.30
C LEU A 3 -13.32 -15.64 -1.82
N LEU A 4 -13.32 -15.31 -3.12
CA LEU A 4 -12.25 -14.57 -3.81
C LEU A 4 -12.21 -13.05 -3.54
N THR A 5 -13.10 -12.50 -2.72
CA THR A 5 -13.11 -11.05 -2.39
C THR A 5 -12.80 -10.73 -0.92
N LEU A 6 -12.44 -11.72 -0.11
CA LEU A 6 -12.18 -11.51 1.32
C LEU A 6 -10.71 -11.24 1.58
N ASN A 7 -10.42 -10.11 2.23
CA ASN A 7 -9.08 -9.75 2.67
C ASN A 7 -8.82 -10.31 4.07
N PHE A 8 -7.69 -10.98 4.27
CA PHE A 8 -7.29 -11.51 5.57
C PHE A 8 -5.94 -10.98 5.99
N VAL A 9 -5.79 -10.59 7.24
CA VAL A 9 -4.49 -10.34 7.86
C VAL A 9 -4.24 -11.38 8.95
N PHE A 10 -3.15 -12.12 8.82
CA PHE A 10 -2.78 -13.19 9.74
C PHE A 10 -1.50 -12.85 10.50
N GLN A 11 -1.51 -13.18 11.79
CA GLN A 11 -0.30 -13.38 12.58
C GLN A 11 0.04 -14.87 12.58
N PHE A 12 1.15 -15.22 11.94
CA PHE A 12 1.77 -16.54 12.09
C PHE A 12 2.63 -16.53 13.35
N TYR A 13 2.30 -17.39 14.29
CA TYR A 13 2.90 -17.41 15.62
C TYR A 13 3.38 -18.81 16.01
N ALA A 14 4.16 -18.86 17.09
CA ALA A 14 4.52 -20.08 17.81
C ALA A 14 4.11 -19.93 19.29
N PRO A 15 3.50 -20.95 19.93
CA PRO A 15 2.97 -20.83 21.30
C PRO A 15 4.02 -20.48 22.36
N TRP A 16 5.27 -20.87 22.15
CA TRP A 16 6.39 -20.62 23.05
C TRP A 16 7.11 -19.29 22.78
N CYS A 17 6.79 -18.57 21.70
CA CYS A 17 7.50 -17.37 21.31
C CYS A 17 7.10 -16.15 22.18
N GLY A 18 8.06 -15.60 22.93
CA GLY A 18 7.84 -14.42 23.78
C GLY A 18 7.38 -13.18 23.00
N TYR A 19 7.90 -12.95 21.79
CA TYR A 19 7.45 -11.84 20.94
C TYR A 19 6.01 -12.00 20.45
N CYS A 20 5.55 -13.25 20.23
CA CYS A 20 4.16 -13.52 19.86
C CYS A 20 3.22 -13.20 21.02
N LYS A 21 3.57 -13.63 22.24
CA LYS A 21 2.80 -13.32 23.45
C LYS A 21 2.69 -11.82 23.71
N LYS A 22 3.77 -11.06 23.47
CA LYS A 22 3.74 -9.59 23.56
C LYS A 22 2.85 -8.93 22.51
N LEU A 23 2.75 -9.51 21.31
CA LEU A 23 1.94 -8.98 20.22
C LEU A 23 0.44 -9.31 20.36
N GLU A 24 0.10 -10.42 21.02
CA GLU A 24 -1.29 -10.89 21.16
C GLU A 24 -2.30 -9.82 21.66
N PRO A 25 -2.04 -9.02 22.73
CA PRO A 25 -2.98 -7.98 23.14
C PRO A 25 -3.20 -6.93 22.05
N VAL A 26 -2.13 -6.48 21.39
CA VAL A 26 -2.20 -5.54 20.26
C VAL A 26 -2.98 -6.16 19.10
N TRP A 27 -2.77 -7.44 18.81
CA TRP A 27 -3.46 -8.15 17.74
C TRP A 27 -4.98 -8.23 17.96
N ARG A 28 -5.38 -8.41 19.22
CA ARG A 28 -6.80 -8.40 19.62
C ARG A 28 -7.44 -7.03 19.39
N GLU A 29 -6.73 -5.96 19.74
CA GLU A 29 -7.18 -4.57 19.49
C GLU A 29 -7.29 -4.28 17.99
N VAL A 30 -6.30 -4.69 17.19
CA VAL A 30 -6.36 -4.59 15.72
C VAL A 30 -7.62 -5.27 15.18
N GLY A 31 -7.90 -6.49 15.64
CA GLY A 31 -9.11 -7.22 15.28
C GLY A 31 -10.40 -6.50 15.67
N ALA A 32 -10.45 -5.91 16.87
CA ALA A 32 -11.62 -5.17 17.34
C ALA A 32 -11.85 -3.90 16.50
N GLU A 33 -10.80 -3.11 16.29
CA GLU A 33 -10.87 -1.84 15.57
C GLU A 33 -11.30 -2.06 14.11
N LEU A 34 -10.63 -2.96 13.38
CA LEU A 34 -10.98 -3.24 11.98
C LEU A 34 -12.42 -3.72 11.81
N ARG A 35 -12.95 -4.51 12.76
CA ARG A 35 -14.36 -4.90 12.75
C ARG A 35 -15.27 -3.71 13.02
N SER A 36 -14.98 -2.92 14.05
CA SER A 36 -15.83 -1.79 14.46
C SER A 36 -15.84 -0.65 13.44
N SER A 37 -14.75 -0.46 12.70
CA SER A 37 -14.63 0.55 11.65
C SER A 37 -15.29 0.14 10.33
N GLY A 38 -15.90 -1.05 10.25
CA GLY A 38 -16.48 -1.59 9.02
C GLY A 38 -15.44 -1.99 7.97
N SER A 39 -14.18 -2.23 8.35
CA SER A 39 -13.15 -2.67 7.41
C SER A 39 -13.51 -4.05 6.83
N PRO A 40 -13.29 -4.28 5.52
CA PRO A 40 -13.48 -5.61 4.93
C PRO A 40 -12.38 -6.61 5.32
N VAL A 41 -11.36 -6.17 6.06
CA VAL A 41 -10.23 -7.02 6.47
C VAL A 41 -10.61 -7.86 7.69
N ARG A 42 -10.49 -9.18 7.53
CA ARG A 42 -10.64 -10.14 8.62
C ARG A 42 -9.30 -10.41 9.27
N VAL A 43 -9.27 -10.47 10.60
CA VAL A 43 -8.05 -10.70 11.37
C VAL A 43 -8.03 -12.13 11.88
N GLY A 44 -6.91 -12.83 11.69
CA GLY A 44 -6.73 -14.21 12.13
C GLY A 44 -5.34 -14.45 12.73
N MET A 45 -5.19 -15.64 13.33
CA MET A 45 -3.91 -16.14 13.85
C MET A 45 -3.73 -17.58 13.41
N ILE A 46 -2.50 -17.97 13.09
CA ILE A 46 -2.15 -19.33 12.66
C ILE A 46 -0.97 -19.80 13.52
N ASP A 47 -1.16 -20.92 14.22
CA ASP A 47 -0.04 -21.63 14.85
C ASP A 47 0.79 -22.30 13.74
N ALA A 48 1.86 -21.63 13.34
CA ALA A 48 2.74 -22.10 12.28
C ALA A 48 3.59 -23.31 12.70
N THR A 49 3.66 -23.63 14.00
CA THR A 49 4.33 -24.83 14.50
C THR A 49 3.45 -26.07 14.37
N ALA A 50 2.13 -25.91 14.48
CA ALA A 50 1.15 -26.96 14.22
C ALA A 50 0.83 -27.10 12.72
N HIS A 51 0.93 -26.01 11.96
CA HIS A 51 0.60 -25.96 10.52
C HIS A 51 1.82 -25.68 9.65
N THR A 52 2.83 -26.55 9.72
CA THR A 52 4.13 -26.37 9.04
C THR A 52 4.03 -26.30 7.52
N GLY A 53 3.08 -27.02 6.90
CA GLY A 53 2.83 -26.92 5.44
C GLY A 53 2.38 -25.53 5.01
N VAL A 54 1.46 -24.92 5.77
CA VAL A 54 0.98 -23.54 5.54
C VAL A 54 2.11 -22.54 5.76
N ALA A 55 2.93 -22.76 6.80
CA ALA A 55 4.10 -21.94 7.08
C ALA A 55 5.12 -21.97 5.93
N ALA A 56 5.36 -23.16 5.34
CA ALA A 56 6.26 -23.32 4.20
C ALA A 56 5.69 -22.66 2.93
N GLU A 57 4.41 -22.90 2.62
CA GLU A 57 3.70 -22.31 1.47
C GLU A 57 3.80 -20.79 1.46
N PHE A 58 3.60 -20.14 2.61
CA PHE A 58 3.66 -18.68 2.73
C PHE A 58 5.03 -18.14 3.18
N ALA A 59 6.07 -18.96 3.07
CA ALA A 59 7.46 -18.60 3.37
C ALA A 59 7.67 -17.96 4.75
N VAL A 60 6.97 -18.47 5.77
CA VAL A 60 7.12 -18.06 7.18
C VAL A 60 8.42 -18.63 7.73
N ARG A 61 9.43 -17.76 7.90
CA ARG A 61 10.77 -18.15 8.38
C ARG A 61 11.05 -17.79 9.84
N GLY A 62 10.09 -17.16 10.52
CA GLY A 62 10.25 -16.72 11.90
C GLY A 62 8.96 -16.17 12.49
N TYR A 63 8.97 -15.92 13.81
CA TYR A 63 7.77 -15.55 14.55
C TYR A 63 7.96 -14.28 15.40
N PRO A 64 6.94 -13.40 15.48
CA PRO A 64 5.72 -13.42 14.68
C PRO A 64 5.99 -12.92 13.25
N THR A 65 5.34 -13.55 12.27
CA THR A 65 5.23 -13.04 10.89
C THR A 65 3.82 -12.53 10.66
N ILE A 66 3.68 -11.31 10.14
CA ILE A 66 2.37 -10.72 9.80
C ILE A 66 2.27 -10.66 8.28
N LYS A 67 1.19 -11.21 7.72
CA LYS A 67 0.94 -11.22 6.28
C LYS A 67 -0.52 -10.86 5.98
N LEU A 68 -0.73 -10.02 4.97
CA LEU A 68 -2.07 -9.73 4.45
C LEU A 68 -2.28 -10.44 3.11
N PHE A 69 -3.45 -11.05 2.95
CA PHE A 69 -3.88 -11.79 1.77
C PHE A 69 -5.04 -11.04 1.11
N LYS A 70 -4.89 -10.77 -0.18
CA LYS A 70 -5.86 -10.06 -1.02
C LYS A 70 -5.97 -10.79 -2.37
N GLY A 71 -7.06 -11.52 -2.55
CA GLY A 71 -7.16 -12.49 -3.64
C GLY A 71 -6.01 -13.49 -3.55
N ASP A 72 -5.30 -13.70 -4.65
CA ASP A 72 -4.16 -14.63 -4.73
C ASP A 72 -2.83 -13.99 -4.30
N LEU A 73 -2.84 -12.69 -3.98
CA LEU A 73 -1.65 -11.94 -3.59
C LEU A 73 -1.49 -11.94 -2.07
N SER A 74 -0.23 -11.97 -1.61
CA SER A 74 0.08 -11.93 -0.19
C SER A 74 1.27 -11.03 0.13
N TYR A 75 1.09 -10.15 1.11
CA TYR A 75 1.98 -9.03 1.40
C TYR A 75 2.56 -9.13 2.80
N ASN A 76 3.89 -9.08 2.90
CA ASN A 76 4.59 -9.14 4.19
C ASN A 76 4.58 -7.78 4.88
N TYR A 77 4.19 -7.77 6.15
CA TYR A 77 4.32 -6.58 6.98
C TYR A 77 5.67 -6.59 7.70
N LYS A 78 6.45 -5.51 7.50
CA LYS A 78 7.77 -5.31 8.12
C LYS A 78 7.83 -4.08 9.04
N GLY A 79 6.69 -3.42 9.25
CA GLY A 79 6.61 -2.18 10.03
C GLY A 79 6.54 -2.37 11.56
N PRO A 80 6.34 -1.28 12.31
CA PRO A 80 6.20 -1.31 13.76
C PRO A 80 5.04 -2.20 14.23
N ARG A 81 5.25 -2.99 15.28
CA ARG A 81 4.22 -3.89 15.83
C ARG A 81 3.23 -3.18 16.75
N THR A 82 2.74 -2.01 16.34
CA THR A 82 1.74 -1.20 17.04
C THR A 82 0.37 -1.37 16.39
N LYS A 83 -0.70 -1.10 17.14
CA LYS A 83 -2.09 -1.20 16.65
C LYS A 83 -2.28 -0.38 15.38
N ASP A 84 -1.98 0.92 15.46
CA ASP A 84 -2.27 1.87 14.38
C ASP A 84 -1.48 1.56 13.11
N ALA A 85 -0.20 1.17 13.23
CA ALA A 85 0.64 0.86 12.08
C ALA A 85 0.19 -0.43 11.36
N ILE A 86 -0.34 -1.43 12.09
CA ILE A 86 -0.90 -2.65 11.49
C ILE A 86 -2.23 -2.35 10.82
N ILE A 87 -3.09 -1.52 11.42
CA ILE A 87 -4.37 -1.11 10.85
C ILE A 87 -4.19 -0.30 9.58
N GLU A 88 -3.26 0.66 9.58
CA GLU A 88 -2.93 1.45 8.41
C GLU A 88 -2.45 0.56 7.26
N PHE A 89 -1.54 -0.37 7.55
CA PHE A 89 -1.11 -1.38 6.58
C PHE A 89 -2.29 -2.21 6.05
N ALA A 90 -3.14 -2.72 6.93
CA ALA A 90 -4.28 -3.56 6.56
C ALA A 90 -5.22 -2.81 5.61
N ASN A 91 -5.62 -1.59 5.98
CA ASN A 91 -6.53 -0.77 5.18
C ASN A 91 -5.88 -0.32 3.86
N ARG A 92 -4.57 -0.04 3.85
CA ARG A 92 -3.83 0.30 2.63
C ARG A 92 -3.81 -0.84 1.64
N VAL A 93 -3.39 -2.03 2.06
CA VAL A 93 -3.24 -3.14 1.11
C VAL A 93 -4.61 -3.65 0.67
N ALA A 94 -5.60 -3.70 1.57
CA ALA A 94 -6.94 -4.16 1.25
C ALA A 94 -7.74 -3.21 0.34
N GLY A 95 -7.43 -1.91 0.36
CA GLY A 95 -8.08 -0.91 -0.50
C GLY A 95 -7.67 -1.00 -1.98
N PRO A 96 -8.21 -0.14 -2.85
CA PRO A 96 -7.79 -0.05 -4.25
C PRO A 96 -6.28 0.16 -4.39
N VAL A 97 -5.66 -0.42 -5.42
CA VAL A 97 -4.24 -0.21 -5.73
C VAL A 97 -4.00 1.28 -6.03
N VAL A 98 -4.83 1.84 -6.90
CA VAL A 98 -4.88 3.27 -7.20
C VAL A 98 -6.19 3.84 -6.64
N ARG A 99 -6.08 4.85 -5.77
CA ARG A 99 -7.23 5.46 -5.08
C ARG A 99 -7.69 6.72 -5.82
N PRO A 100 -8.96 6.82 -6.23
CA PRO A 100 -9.46 8.04 -6.85
C PRO A 100 -9.53 9.18 -5.82
N LEU A 101 -9.13 10.37 -6.23
CA LEU A 101 -9.33 11.63 -5.54
C LEU A 101 -10.43 12.38 -6.29
N PRO A 102 -11.69 12.34 -5.81
CA PRO A 102 -12.83 12.83 -6.58
C PRO A 102 -13.06 14.34 -6.45
N SER A 103 -12.33 15.05 -5.58
CA SER A 103 -12.54 16.48 -5.35
C SER A 103 -11.28 17.18 -4.87
N LYS A 104 -11.18 18.49 -5.13
CA LYS A 104 -10.11 19.37 -4.64
C LYS A 104 -9.93 19.27 -3.11
N GLN A 105 -11.04 19.23 -2.37
CA GLN A 105 -11.05 19.11 -0.90
C GLN A 105 -10.40 17.81 -0.42
N MET A 106 -10.71 16.68 -1.07
CA MET A 106 -10.08 15.39 -0.76
C MET A 106 -8.59 15.44 -1.11
N PHE A 107 -8.25 15.99 -2.27
CA PHE A 107 -6.87 16.14 -2.71
C PHE A 107 -6.05 16.93 -1.68
N GLU A 108 -6.52 18.10 -1.26
CA GLU A 108 -5.87 18.94 -0.24
C GLU A 108 -5.71 18.22 1.09
N HIS A 109 -6.73 17.48 1.54
CA HIS A 109 -6.66 16.70 2.76
C HIS A 109 -5.56 15.63 2.70
N ILE A 110 -5.48 14.91 1.57
CA ILE A 110 -4.48 13.87 1.35
C ILE A 110 -3.08 14.48 1.20
N MET A 111 -2.94 15.60 0.50
CA MET A 111 -1.66 16.32 0.35
C MET A 111 -1.09 16.79 1.70
N LYS A 112 -1.94 17.12 2.69
CA LYS A 112 -1.50 17.48 4.05
C LYS A 112 -1.07 16.29 4.91
N ARG A 113 -1.46 15.07 4.52
CA ARG A 113 -1.23 13.84 5.30
C ARG A 113 -0.04 13.02 4.81
N HIS A 114 0.46 13.31 3.62
CA HIS A 114 1.50 12.53 2.97
C HIS A 114 2.63 13.45 2.50
N ASP A 115 3.87 13.13 2.88
CA ASP A 115 5.07 13.87 2.46
C ASP A 115 5.32 13.74 0.94
N VAL A 116 4.86 12.64 0.35
CA VAL A 116 4.93 12.36 -1.09
C VAL A 116 3.59 11.84 -1.57
N LEU A 117 3.11 12.39 -2.69
CA LEU A 117 1.86 11.98 -3.33
C LEU A 117 2.09 11.63 -4.79
N PHE A 118 1.75 10.41 -5.21
CA PHE A 118 1.78 9.98 -6.60
C PHE A 118 0.36 10.02 -7.17
N VAL A 119 0.15 10.75 -8.26
CA VAL A 119 -1.18 10.96 -8.84
C VAL A 119 -1.15 10.72 -10.34
N TYR A 120 -1.86 9.70 -10.81
CA TYR A 120 -2.13 9.51 -12.23
C TYR A 120 -3.29 10.40 -12.70
N VAL A 121 -3.10 11.06 -13.84
CA VAL A 121 -4.08 11.99 -14.44
C VAL A 121 -4.28 11.59 -15.89
N GLY A 122 -5.53 11.35 -16.28
CA GLY A 122 -5.90 10.97 -17.66
C GLY A 122 -6.76 9.71 -17.76
N GLY A 123 -7.05 9.31 -19.00
CA GLY A 123 -7.86 8.13 -19.34
C GLY A 123 -7.08 6.81 -19.27
N ASP A 124 -7.60 5.76 -19.91
CA ASP A 124 -6.86 4.51 -20.08
C ASP A 124 -5.67 4.68 -21.03
N SER A 125 -4.52 4.10 -20.68
CA SER A 125 -3.29 4.22 -21.46
C SER A 125 -2.26 3.17 -21.03
N THR A 126 -1.23 2.95 -21.85
CA THR A 126 -0.09 2.10 -21.47
C THR A 126 0.67 2.66 -20.26
N LEU A 127 0.68 3.98 -20.07
CA LEU A 127 1.23 4.63 -18.88
C LEU A 127 0.43 4.26 -17.62
N LYS A 128 -0.90 4.19 -17.73
CA LYS A 128 -1.78 3.75 -16.63
C LYS A 128 -1.46 2.33 -16.20
N ASP A 129 -1.29 1.42 -17.16
CA ASP A 129 -0.99 0.02 -16.88
C ASP A 129 0.33 -0.11 -16.12
N LYS A 130 1.40 0.56 -16.59
CA LYS A 130 2.69 0.63 -15.89
C LYS A 130 2.58 1.27 -14.50
N TYR A 131 1.77 2.33 -14.37
CA TYR A 131 1.54 2.97 -13.08
C TYR A 131 0.84 2.04 -12.09
N ILE A 132 -0.14 1.25 -12.55
CA ILE A 132 -0.84 0.24 -11.73
C ILE A 132 0.09 -0.91 -11.33
N GLU A 133 0.97 -1.35 -12.24
CA GLU A 133 1.98 -2.37 -11.95
C GLU A 133 2.90 -1.89 -10.80
N VAL A 134 3.51 -0.72 -10.96
CA VAL A 134 4.36 -0.10 -9.93
C VAL A 134 3.59 0.10 -8.61
N ALA A 135 2.35 0.59 -8.71
CA ALA A 135 1.50 0.80 -7.54
C ALA A 135 1.18 -0.52 -6.81
N SER A 136 1.02 -1.62 -7.54
CA SER A 136 0.75 -2.95 -6.97
C SER A 136 1.96 -3.49 -6.22
N GLU A 137 3.17 -3.31 -6.76
CA GLU A 137 4.42 -3.70 -6.12
C GLU A 137 4.71 -2.87 -4.86
N GLN A 138 4.40 -1.58 -4.92
CA GLN A 138 4.74 -0.61 -3.88
C GLN A 138 3.61 -0.31 -2.90
N ILE A 139 2.47 -1.02 -2.98
CA ILE A 139 1.30 -0.82 -2.10
C ILE A 139 1.62 -1.02 -0.62
N ILE A 140 2.68 -1.76 -0.29
CA ILE A 140 3.14 -1.96 1.09
C ILE A 140 3.98 -0.80 1.62
N ASN A 141 4.46 0.09 0.75
CA ASN A 141 5.38 1.17 1.07
C ASN A 141 4.70 2.54 1.00
N THR A 142 3.83 2.78 0.02
CA THR A 142 3.14 4.07 -0.13
C THR A 142 1.73 3.92 -0.71
N TYR A 143 1.03 5.05 -0.85
CA TYR A 143 -0.26 5.16 -1.50
C TYR A 143 -0.11 5.73 -2.91
N PHE A 144 -0.92 5.23 -3.83
CA PHE A 144 -1.02 5.69 -5.21
C PHE A 144 -2.44 6.17 -5.49
N PHE A 145 -2.57 7.24 -6.26
CA PHE A 145 -3.82 7.95 -6.46
C PHE A 145 -4.08 8.23 -7.94
N SER A 146 -5.34 8.49 -8.27
CA SER A 146 -5.73 9.06 -9.54
C SER A 146 -6.65 10.26 -9.34
N ALA A 147 -6.63 11.20 -10.26
CA ALA A 147 -7.49 12.38 -10.22
C ALA A 147 -7.81 12.85 -11.65
N SER A 148 -8.93 13.56 -11.82
CA SER A 148 -9.12 14.41 -13.01
C SER A 148 -8.26 15.67 -12.88
N GLU A 149 -7.92 16.28 -14.01
CA GLU A 149 -7.08 17.48 -14.04
C GLU A 149 -7.67 18.63 -13.20
N GLU A 150 -9.00 18.78 -13.22
CA GLU A 150 -9.73 19.79 -12.45
C GLU A 150 -9.63 19.64 -10.92
N VAL A 151 -9.21 18.47 -10.42
CA VAL A 151 -8.99 18.20 -9.00
C VAL A 151 -7.61 18.66 -8.53
N LEU A 152 -6.67 18.85 -9.45
CA LEU A 152 -5.31 19.27 -9.11
C LEU A 152 -5.27 20.74 -8.64
N PRO A 153 -4.21 21.13 -7.89
CA PRO A 153 -3.96 22.54 -7.58
C PRO A 153 -3.79 23.37 -8.86
N GLU A 154 -4.26 24.61 -8.84
CA GLU A 154 -4.20 25.52 -10.01
C GLU A 154 -2.78 25.82 -10.49
N ALA A 155 -1.78 25.67 -9.60
CA ALA A 155 -0.38 25.83 -9.93
C ALA A 155 0.18 24.69 -10.80
N VAL A 156 -0.53 23.56 -10.91
CA VAL A 156 -0.08 22.40 -11.70
C VAL A 156 -0.43 22.63 -13.16
N THR A 157 0.59 22.75 -13.99
CA THR A 157 0.46 22.80 -15.45
C THR A 157 0.79 21.45 -16.07
N LEU A 158 -0.16 20.84 -16.77
CA LEU A 158 0.05 19.63 -17.58
C LEU A 158 0.09 20.03 -19.06
N ASN A 159 1.16 19.66 -19.75
CA ASN A 159 1.25 19.90 -21.20
C ASN A 159 0.43 18.88 -21.98
N GLU A 160 0.47 17.63 -21.54
CA GLU A 160 -0.24 16.52 -22.16
C GLU A 160 -0.76 15.56 -21.09
N VAL A 161 -1.87 14.90 -21.39
CA VAL A 161 -2.41 13.77 -20.62
C VAL A 161 -2.47 12.54 -21.53
N PRO A 162 -2.19 11.33 -21.02
CA PRO A 162 -2.03 10.99 -19.60
C PRO A 162 -0.67 11.39 -19.01
N ALA A 163 -0.65 11.69 -17.71
CA ALA A 163 0.58 12.00 -16.98
C ALA A 163 0.54 11.46 -15.54
N VAL A 164 1.71 11.24 -14.96
CA VAL A 164 1.90 11.02 -13.53
C VAL A 164 2.46 12.29 -12.92
N VAL A 165 1.75 12.85 -11.94
CA VAL A 165 2.19 14.00 -11.16
C VAL A 165 2.64 13.51 -9.79
N VAL A 166 3.82 13.93 -9.37
CA VAL A 166 4.35 13.61 -8.04
C VAL A 166 4.52 14.90 -7.26
N PHE A 167 3.86 14.99 -6.12
CA PHE A 167 3.97 16.12 -5.19
C PHE A 167 4.92 15.74 -4.05
N LYS A 168 5.86 16.62 -3.74
CA LYS A 168 6.83 16.45 -2.66
C LYS A 168 7.40 17.80 -2.24
N ASP A 169 7.51 18.02 -0.94
CA ASP A 169 8.17 19.22 -0.36
C ASP A 169 7.64 20.56 -0.92
N GLY A 170 6.34 20.61 -1.23
CA GLY A 170 5.69 21.80 -1.82
C GLY A 170 5.95 22.01 -3.33
N ALA A 171 6.72 21.14 -3.96
CA ALA A 171 6.93 21.11 -5.41
C ALA A 171 6.11 19.98 -6.07
N TYR A 172 5.98 20.04 -7.39
CA TYR A 172 5.43 18.96 -8.19
C TYR A 172 6.34 18.64 -9.38
N PHE A 173 6.29 17.38 -9.82
CA PHE A 173 7.04 16.85 -10.96
C PHE A 173 6.06 16.11 -11.87
N VAL A 174 6.19 16.29 -13.18
CA VAL A 174 5.31 15.66 -14.18
C VAL A 174 6.12 14.63 -14.97
N TYR A 175 5.51 13.47 -15.19
CA TYR A 175 6.04 12.39 -16.01
C TYR A 175 4.98 11.97 -17.04
N ASP A 176 5.32 12.10 -18.32
CA ASP A 176 4.46 11.84 -19.49
C ASP A 176 4.64 10.43 -20.09
N GLY A 177 5.64 9.66 -19.64
CA GLY A 177 5.92 8.33 -20.19
C GLY A 177 6.88 8.31 -21.38
N GLU A 178 7.25 9.45 -21.96
CA GLU A 178 8.21 9.55 -23.07
C GLU A 178 9.65 9.67 -22.58
N SER A 179 9.83 10.17 -21.36
CA SER A 179 11.14 10.24 -20.72
C SER A 179 11.70 8.83 -20.45
N SER A 180 12.93 8.55 -20.93
CA SER A 180 13.68 7.32 -20.65
C SER A 180 14.06 7.13 -19.17
N LYS A 181 13.81 8.15 -18.34
CA LYS A 181 14.05 8.13 -16.90
C LYS A 181 12.80 7.58 -16.18
N PRO A 182 12.94 6.58 -15.30
CA PRO A 182 11.86 6.10 -14.44
C PRO A 182 11.14 7.24 -13.69
N ILE A 183 9.84 7.09 -13.43
CA ILE A 183 9.00 8.07 -12.68
C ILE A 183 9.72 8.57 -11.43
N ALA A 184 10.34 7.65 -10.69
CA ALA A 184 11.11 8.00 -9.51
C ALA A 184 12.23 9.00 -9.86
N VAL A 185 13.08 8.73 -10.88
CA VAL A 185 14.27 9.54 -11.31
C VAL A 185 13.89 10.99 -11.51
N THR A 186 12.73 11.23 -12.14
CA THR A 186 12.22 12.56 -12.45
C THR A 186 11.80 13.35 -11.20
N CYS A 187 11.49 12.66 -10.09
CA CYS A 187 10.89 13.27 -8.90
C CYS A 187 11.87 13.54 -7.74
N GLY A 188 13.18 13.33 -7.93
CA GLY A 188 14.19 13.61 -6.89
C GLY A 188 13.94 12.87 -5.56
N LEU A 189 13.27 11.71 -5.60
CA LEU A 189 13.15 10.86 -4.43
C LEU A 189 14.58 10.32 -4.13
N SER A 190 15.00 10.23 -2.86
CA SER A 190 16.37 9.77 -2.59
C SER A 190 16.54 8.31 -3.03
N VAL A 191 17.75 7.92 -3.42
CA VAL A 191 18.14 6.58 -3.94
C VAL A 191 17.60 5.40 -3.12
N ARG A 192 17.34 5.55 -1.80
CA ARG A 192 16.73 4.49 -0.97
C ARG A 192 15.25 4.21 -1.27
N SER A 193 14.56 5.15 -1.89
CA SER A 193 13.18 5.01 -2.36
C SER A 193 13.10 4.39 -3.77
N TYR A 194 14.25 4.12 -4.40
CA TYR A 194 14.38 3.71 -5.80
C TYR A 194 14.82 2.28 -6.03
N ASP A 195 15.70 1.72 -5.18
CA ASP A 195 16.22 0.36 -5.38
C ASP A 195 15.08 -0.68 -5.46
N ALA A 196 13.93 -0.37 -4.86
CA ALA A 196 12.73 -1.21 -4.90
C ALA A 196 11.92 -1.17 -6.23
N MET A 197 12.16 -0.22 -7.14
CA MET A 197 11.41 -0.08 -8.40
C MET A 197 12.14 -0.62 -9.64
N LEU A 198 13.42 -1.01 -9.55
CA LEU A 198 14.21 -1.48 -10.71
C LEU A 198 14.76 -2.91 -10.59
N GLY A 199 14.36 -3.69 -9.59
CA GLY A 199 14.73 -5.11 -9.54
C GLY A 199 16.25 -5.36 -9.49
N HIS A 200 16.97 -4.57 -8.70
CA HIS A 200 18.33 -4.88 -8.26
C HIS A 200 18.39 -4.99 -6.73
#